data_AF-A0A382IR15-F1
#
_entry.id   AF-A0A382IR15-F1
#
_cell.length_a   1.000
_cell.length_b   1.000
_cell.length_c   1.000
_cell.angle_alpha   90.00
_cell.angle_beta   90.00
_cell.angle_gamma   90.00
#
_symmetry.space_group_name_H-M   'P 1'
#
loop_
_entity.id
_entity.type
_entity.pdbx_description
1 polymer ?
#
loop_
_entity_poly.entity_id
_entity_poly.type
_entity_poly.pdbx_seq_one_letter_code
_entity_poly.pdbx_strand_id
1 'polypeptide(L)'
;NSARIVYPKNIAISKNNILYVGYNSGLFVRNLSTNTNISCTASGNLWYIRNAYGTAVDPSASNIYVQYSRYLYRFAIQGNYCPSTSYASRAYRYSWQYGFGMRFHPTDDSILYATSYYEHKLYKYTLSGQKNVFTSAQSVGRCCSGSSSSSNVIMYYPSGVAVDTANNRVIAVSYYKHSAQAFDLNLGFLKEIGGSAGTRMTGAHEAIKAIVTDSSLTAGVNFGFAYWASGSSGFKSWSGNITTGKAKPCTSQNCLKVRAHKQGASRINQIITSVNPGGGTDAMAWARIASQYYLSNKYSPIDKNLDCQNSYVLVIGDGVWYNHSSAKGTVQNLLNKHKIKTFTVAYGGGIGSSC
;
A
#
# COMPACT_ATOMS: atom_id res chain seq x y z
N ASN A 1 -30.19 9.94 2.44
CA ASN A 1 -30.15 10.95 3.53
C ASN A 1 -28.72 11.19 3.99
N SER A 2 -28.18 12.39 3.74
CA SER A 2 -26.89 12.83 4.29
C SER A 2 -27.09 13.44 5.69
N ALA A 3 -26.10 13.32 6.57
CA ALA A 3 -26.12 13.93 7.90
C ALA A 3 -24.84 14.76 8.08
N ARG A 4 -24.97 16.00 8.58
CA ARG A 4 -23.82 16.88 8.86
C ARG A 4 -23.29 16.59 10.26
N ILE A 5 -22.05 16.12 10.35
CA ILE A 5 -21.34 15.88 11.61
C ILE A 5 -20.17 16.85 11.70
N VAL A 6 -20.13 17.65 12.76
CA VAL A 6 -19.14 18.72 12.92
C VAL A 6 -17.98 18.24 13.81
N TYR A 7 -16.75 18.35 13.28
CA TYR A 7 -15.50 17.87 13.91
C TYR A 7 -15.56 16.40 14.38
N PRO A 8 -15.84 15.43 13.50
CA PRO A 8 -15.68 14.03 13.85
C PRO A 8 -14.20 13.74 14.16
N LYS A 9 -13.91 13.11 15.31
CA LYS A 9 -12.52 12.84 15.75
C LYS A 9 -12.13 11.38 15.71
N ASN A 10 -13.10 10.48 15.85
CA ASN A 10 -12.88 9.05 15.91
C ASN A 10 -14.07 8.31 15.30
N ILE A 11 -13.82 7.07 14.88
CA ILE A 11 -14.80 6.23 14.21
C ILE A 11 -14.58 4.76 14.59
N ALA A 12 -15.67 4.10 14.95
CA ALA A 12 -15.72 2.65 15.14
C ALA A 12 -16.96 2.08 14.45
N ILE A 13 -16.83 0.89 13.89
CA ILE A 13 -17.93 0.15 13.26
C ILE A 13 -17.96 -1.23 13.90
N SER A 14 -19.13 -1.64 14.39
CA SER A 14 -19.33 -2.98 14.94
C SER A 14 -19.60 -4.00 13.84
N LYS A 15 -19.46 -5.30 14.16
CA LYS A 15 -19.88 -6.39 13.25
C LYS A 15 -21.37 -6.36 12.88
N ASN A 16 -22.19 -5.67 13.68
CA ASN A 16 -23.63 -5.50 13.44
C ASN A 16 -23.91 -4.31 12.52
N ASN A 17 -22.91 -3.80 11.79
CA ASN A 17 -23.00 -2.64 10.91
C ASN A 17 -23.48 -1.35 11.61
N ILE A 18 -23.18 -1.21 12.90
CA ILE A 18 -23.47 0.03 13.64
C ILE A 18 -22.21 0.90 13.64
N LEU A 19 -22.35 2.08 13.06
CA LEU A 19 -21.35 3.14 13.05
C LEU A 19 -21.47 3.99 14.31
N TYR A 20 -20.35 4.20 14.99
CA TYR A 20 -20.19 5.12 16.13
C TYR A 20 -19.16 6.18 15.78
N VAL A 21 -19.54 7.46 15.92
CA VAL A 21 -18.66 8.60 15.64
C VAL A 21 -18.68 9.56 16.82
N GLY A 22 -17.53 9.73 17.48
CA GLY A 22 -17.32 10.82 18.42
C GLY A 22 -17.15 12.14 17.67
N TYR A 23 -17.93 13.14 18.04
CA TYR A 23 -17.92 14.47 17.39
C TYR A 23 -18.21 15.58 18.42
N ASN A 24 -18.11 16.84 18.05
CA ASN A 24 -18.10 17.96 19.01
C ASN A 24 -19.30 17.98 19.99
N SER A 25 -20.48 17.55 19.54
CA SER A 25 -21.70 17.50 20.37
C SER A 25 -21.94 16.15 21.05
N GLY A 26 -20.96 15.25 21.06
CA GLY A 26 -21.02 13.98 21.77
C GLY A 26 -20.81 12.77 20.87
N LEU A 27 -21.90 12.06 20.56
CA LEU A 27 -21.89 10.78 19.85
C LEU A 27 -22.95 10.77 18.74
N PHE A 28 -22.54 10.39 17.54
CA PHE A 28 -23.43 10.09 16.43
C PHE A 28 -23.43 8.57 16.19
N VAL A 29 -24.62 7.98 16.08
CA VAL A 29 -24.79 6.53 15.85
C VAL A 29 -25.69 6.30 14.63
N ARG A 30 -25.31 5.35 13.77
CA ARG A 30 -26.07 5.02 12.56
C ARG A 30 -26.02 3.53 12.28
N ASN A 31 -27.16 2.96 11.90
CA ASN A 31 -27.21 1.63 11.31
C ASN A 31 -26.90 1.75 9.81
N LEU A 32 -25.80 1.13 9.38
CA LEU A 32 -25.34 1.18 8.00
C LEU A 32 -26.13 0.24 7.08
N SER A 33 -26.71 -0.84 7.61
CA SER A 33 -27.54 -1.78 6.85
C SER A 33 -28.89 -1.16 6.45
N THR A 34 -29.53 -0.41 7.36
CA THR A 34 -30.81 0.26 7.09
C THR A 34 -30.63 1.72 6.66
N ASN A 35 -29.40 2.25 6.75
CA ASN A 35 -29.07 3.64 6.47
C ASN A 35 -29.85 4.65 7.36
N THR A 36 -30.18 4.26 8.60
CA THR A 36 -30.95 5.08 9.57
C THR A 36 -30.10 5.51 10.77
N ASN A 37 -30.34 6.72 11.26
CA ASN A 37 -29.68 7.23 12.47
C ASN A 37 -30.32 6.59 13.72
N ILE A 38 -29.50 6.33 14.73
CA ILE A 38 -29.94 5.84 16.04
C ILE A 38 -29.78 6.98 17.03
N SER A 39 -30.87 7.31 17.73
CA SER A 39 -30.90 8.42 18.69
C SER A 39 -30.22 8.03 20.00
N CYS A 40 -28.93 8.35 20.13
CA CYS A 40 -28.15 8.15 21.33
C CYS A 40 -27.72 9.50 21.92
N THR A 41 -27.64 9.59 23.25
CA THR A 41 -27.12 10.77 23.95
C THR A 41 -25.80 10.41 24.62
N ALA A 42 -24.75 11.20 24.36
CA ALA A 42 -23.54 11.13 25.16
C ALA A 42 -23.67 12.08 26.36
N SER A 43 -23.61 11.52 27.57
CA SER A 43 -23.56 12.26 28.83
C SER A 43 -22.72 11.49 29.84
N GLY A 44 -22.55 12.04 31.05
CA GLY A 44 -21.73 11.40 32.09
C GLY A 44 -20.31 11.16 31.61
N ASN A 45 -19.78 9.95 31.85
CA ASN A 45 -18.44 9.59 31.40
C ASN A 45 -18.35 9.32 29.90
N LEU A 46 -19.44 8.94 29.22
CA LEU A 46 -19.44 8.73 27.77
C LEU A 46 -19.09 10.01 27.01
N TRP A 47 -19.27 11.18 27.62
CA TRP A 47 -18.89 12.47 27.05
C TRP A 47 -17.42 12.54 26.59
N TYR A 48 -16.52 11.71 27.13
CA TYR A 48 -15.13 11.63 26.67
C TYR A 48 -15.01 11.20 25.19
N ILE A 49 -16.00 10.49 24.63
CA ILE A 49 -15.97 10.01 23.24
C ILE A 49 -15.79 11.13 22.22
N ARG A 50 -16.26 12.35 22.52
CA ARG A 50 -16.10 13.52 21.64
C ARG A 50 -14.65 13.98 21.46
N ASN A 51 -13.78 13.61 22.41
CA ASN A 51 -12.36 13.98 22.46
C ASN A 51 -11.44 12.76 22.46
N ALA A 52 -11.99 11.57 22.27
CA ALA A 52 -11.21 10.35 22.25
C ALA A 52 -10.25 10.34 21.05
N TYR A 53 -9.03 9.86 21.29
CA TYR A 53 -8.04 9.70 20.21
C TYR A 53 -8.36 8.45 19.39
N GLY A 54 -8.83 7.38 20.03
CA GLY A 54 -9.23 6.14 19.37
C GLY A 54 -10.49 5.55 19.98
N THR A 55 -11.27 4.88 19.13
CA THR A 55 -12.44 4.09 19.51
C THR A 55 -12.44 2.76 18.79
N ALA A 56 -12.94 1.72 19.48
CA ALA A 56 -13.10 0.39 18.93
C ALA A 56 -14.30 -0.31 19.57
N VAL A 57 -14.99 -1.16 18.81
CA VAL A 57 -16.03 -2.05 19.33
C VAL A 57 -15.44 -3.45 19.44
N ASP A 58 -15.78 -4.18 20.49
CA ASP A 58 -15.33 -5.57 20.65
C ASP A 58 -16.01 -6.53 19.64
N PRO A 59 -15.41 -7.71 19.38
CA PRO A 59 -15.95 -8.69 18.45
C PRO A 59 -17.35 -9.20 18.80
N SER A 60 -17.69 -9.31 20.09
CA SER A 60 -19.06 -9.64 20.49
C SER A 60 -20.05 -8.52 20.15
N ALA A 61 -19.58 -7.29 19.92
CA ALA A 61 -20.36 -6.06 19.79
C ALA A 61 -21.16 -5.72 21.05
N SER A 62 -20.67 -6.15 22.20
CA SER A 62 -21.27 -5.90 23.51
C SER A 62 -20.73 -4.63 24.16
N ASN A 63 -19.55 -4.16 23.76
CA ASN A 63 -18.95 -2.96 24.33
C ASN A 63 -18.25 -2.10 23.28
N ILE A 64 -18.33 -0.78 23.49
CA ILE A 64 -17.44 0.18 22.85
C ILE A 64 -16.36 0.62 23.84
N TYR A 65 -15.14 0.70 23.32
CA TYR A 65 -13.97 1.16 24.05
C TYR A 65 -13.55 2.53 23.53
N VAL A 66 -13.28 3.43 24.47
CA VAL A 66 -12.96 4.84 24.22
C VAL A 66 -11.62 5.14 24.88
N GLN A 67 -10.60 5.43 24.07
CA GLN A 67 -9.30 5.84 24.57
C GLN A 67 -9.25 7.36 24.69
N TYR A 68 -9.04 7.83 25.91
CA TYR A 68 -8.95 9.24 26.22
C TYR A 68 -7.83 9.47 27.24
N SER A 69 -6.84 10.28 26.85
CA SER A 69 -5.60 10.47 27.61
C SER A 69 -4.93 9.12 27.88
N ARG A 70 -4.67 8.75 29.15
CA ARG A 70 -3.99 7.50 29.55
C ARG A 70 -4.92 6.34 29.89
N TYR A 71 -6.21 6.51 29.62
CA TYR A 71 -7.24 5.56 30.01
C TYR A 71 -7.95 4.97 28.79
N LEU A 72 -8.29 3.69 28.91
CA LEU A 72 -9.20 2.97 28.04
C LEU A 72 -10.50 2.73 28.80
N TYR A 73 -11.55 3.47 28.46
CA TYR A 73 -12.87 3.32 29.06
C TYR A 73 -13.69 2.30 28.28
N ARG A 74 -14.37 1.39 28.97
CA ARG A 74 -15.30 0.42 28.39
C ARG A 74 -16.73 0.83 28.72
N PHE A 75 -17.58 0.94 27.70
CA PHE A 75 -19.01 1.20 27.85
C PHE A 75 -19.80 0.04 27.26
N ALA A 76 -20.73 -0.52 28.04
CA ALA A 76 -21.64 -1.54 27.54
C ALA A 76 -22.55 -0.94 26.46
N ILE A 77 -22.75 -1.65 25.36
CA ILE A 77 -23.72 -1.32 24.32
C ILE A 77 -25.06 -1.94 24.74
N GLN A 78 -26.10 -1.11 24.80
CA GLN A 78 -27.45 -1.51 25.22
C GLN A 78 -28.24 -2.11 24.06
N GLY A 79 -29.42 -2.67 24.34
CA GLY A 79 -30.28 -3.30 23.33
C GLY A 79 -30.75 -2.37 22.21
N ASN A 80 -30.73 -1.05 22.42
CA ASN A 80 -31.01 -0.03 21.40
C ASN A 80 -29.75 0.40 20.61
N TYR A 81 -28.64 -0.32 20.74
CA TYR A 81 -27.31 -0.04 20.18
C TYR A 81 -26.60 1.19 20.74
N CYS A 82 -27.20 1.92 21.69
CA CYS A 82 -26.53 3.04 22.34
C CYS A 82 -25.58 2.57 23.43
N PRO A 83 -24.37 3.14 23.56
CA PRO A 83 -23.53 2.86 24.70
C PRO A 83 -24.12 3.47 25.97
N SER A 84 -23.90 2.81 27.10
CA SER A 84 -24.16 3.36 28.43
C SER A 84 -23.43 4.70 28.62
N THR A 85 -24.04 5.62 29.37
CA THR A 85 -23.45 6.93 29.71
C THR A 85 -22.42 6.83 30.84
N SER A 86 -22.46 5.75 31.62
CA SER A 86 -21.46 5.37 32.62
C SER A 86 -20.59 4.23 32.10
N TYR A 87 -19.27 4.31 32.34
CA TYR A 87 -18.36 3.22 31.96
C TYR A 87 -18.56 2.00 32.86
N ALA A 88 -18.43 0.80 32.29
CA ALA A 88 -18.49 -0.46 33.02
C ALA A 88 -17.13 -0.83 33.65
N SER A 89 -16.03 -0.42 33.02
CA SER A 89 -14.67 -0.51 33.57
C SER A 89 -13.75 0.48 32.87
N ARG A 90 -12.56 0.68 33.41
CA ARG A 90 -11.47 1.38 32.73
C ARG A 90 -10.14 0.71 33.01
N ALA A 91 -9.26 0.69 32.02
CA ALA A 91 -7.87 0.30 32.18
C ALA A 91 -6.97 1.52 32.02
N TYR A 92 -5.85 1.56 32.76
CA TYR A 92 -4.90 2.67 32.75
C TYR A 92 -3.53 2.21 32.27
N ARG A 93 -2.86 3.04 31.46
CA ARG A 93 -1.45 2.86 31.10
C ARG A 93 -0.76 4.21 30.98
N TYR A 94 0.20 4.46 31.87
CA TYR A 94 0.88 5.75 32.00
C TYR A 94 1.44 6.29 30.68
N SER A 95 2.13 5.45 29.89
CA SER A 95 2.80 5.87 28.65
C SER A 95 1.86 6.00 27.45
N TRP A 96 0.62 5.48 27.53
CA TRP A 96 -0.29 5.46 26.38
C TRP A 96 -1.15 6.73 26.31
N GLN A 97 -0.52 7.87 26.02
CA GLN A 97 -1.20 9.16 26.03
C GLN A 97 -2.07 9.42 24.78
N TYR A 98 -1.68 8.89 23.63
CA TYR A 98 -2.40 9.05 22.36
C TYR A 98 -2.48 7.71 21.61
N GLY A 99 -3.67 7.14 21.56
CA GLY A 99 -3.97 5.89 20.86
C GLY A 99 -4.92 6.10 19.70
N PHE A 100 -4.44 6.68 18.60
CA PHE A 100 -5.28 7.02 17.45
C PHE A 100 -5.85 5.79 16.72
N GLY A 101 -5.04 4.73 16.59
CA GLY A 101 -5.44 3.49 15.93
C GLY A 101 -5.78 2.42 16.96
N MET A 102 -6.98 1.88 16.90
CA MET A 102 -7.44 0.81 17.80
C MET A 102 -8.35 -0.18 17.07
N ARG A 103 -8.07 -1.47 17.17
CA ARG A 103 -8.94 -2.56 16.67
C ARG A 103 -8.80 -3.79 17.56
N PHE A 104 -9.91 -4.46 17.84
CA PHE A 104 -9.86 -5.74 18.53
C PHE A 104 -9.41 -6.86 17.58
N HIS A 105 -8.91 -7.93 18.19
CA HIS A 105 -8.77 -9.23 17.54
C HIS A 105 -10.08 -9.67 16.88
N PRO A 106 -10.08 -10.42 15.76
CA PRO A 106 -11.32 -10.75 15.05
C PRO A 106 -12.38 -11.49 15.87
N THR A 107 -11.95 -12.27 16.86
CA THR A 107 -12.80 -13.21 17.62
C THR A 107 -12.61 -13.16 19.12
N ASP A 108 -11.75 -12.28 19.65
CA ASP A 108 -11.43 -12.24 21.09
C ASP A 108 -11.60 -10.83 21.65
N ASP A 109 -12.63 -10.66 22.50
CA ASP A 109 -12.97 -9.43 23.23
C ASP A 109 -11.90 -8.98 24.23
N SER A 110 -10.88 -9.79 24.48
CA SER A 110 -9.80 -9.50 25.42
C SER A 110 -8.54 -8.98 24.74
N ILE A 111 -8.41 -9.12 23.41
CA ILE A 111 -7.20 -8.75 22.69
C ILE A 111 -7.44 -7.48 21.88
N LEU A 112 -6.72 -6.42 22.24
CA LEU A 112 -6.78 -5.11 21.58
C LEU A 112 -5.45 -4.80 20.90
N TYR A 113 -5.49 -4.54 19.59
CA TYR A 113 -4.40 -3.90 18.87
C TYR A 113 -4.54 -2.39 18.94
N ALA A 114 -3.49 -1.70 19.35
CA ALA A 114 -3.52 -0.26 19.51
C ALA A 114 -2.17 0.39 19.22
N THR A 115 -2.18 1.54 18.53
CA THR A 115 -0.97 2.34 18.36
C THR A 115 -0.73 3.21 19.59
N SER A 116 0.54 3.47 19.88
CA SER A 116 0.95 4.52 20.81
C SER A 116 1.82 5.53 20.05
N TYR A 117 1.27 6.72 19.86
CA TYR A 117 1.83 7.75 18.98
C TYR A 117 3.27 8.13 19.39
N TYR A 118 3.46 8.51 20.66
CA TYR A 118 4.74 8.98 21.19
C TYR A 118 5.72 7.87 21.56
N GLU A 119 5.23 6.65 21.79
CA GLU A 119 6.12 5.50 22.01
C GLU A 119 6.57 4.87 20.69
N HIS A 120 6.00 5.30 19.56
CA HIS A 120 6.33 4.80 18.23
C HIS A 120 6.12 3.29 18.10
N LYS A 121 5.02 2.80 18.65
CA LYS A 121 4.74 1.38 18.80
C LYS A 121 3.34 1.00 18.37
N LEU A 122 3.21 -0.23 17.86
CA LEU A 122 1.97 -0.99 17.81
C LEU A 122 2.00 -1.99 18.98
N TYR A 123 0.96 -1.96 19.79
CA TYR A 123 0.76 -2.89 20.90
C TYR A 123 -0.33 -3.90 20.58
N LYS A 124 -0.14 -5.12 21.08
CA LYS A 124 -1.17 -6.14 21.29
C LYS A 124 -1.35 -6.25 22.81
N TYR A 125 -2.43 -5.67 23.29
CA TYR A 125 -2.80 -5.72 24.70
C TYR A 125 -3.74 -6.89 24.97
N THR A 126 -3.55 -7.56 26.09
CA THR A 126 -4.53 -8.50 26.67
C THR A 126 -5.19 -7.85 27.87
N LEU A 127 -6.52 -7.79 27.88
CA LEU A 127 -7.31 -7.26 28.98
C LEU A 127 -7.68 -8.37 29.96
N SER A 128 -7.72 -8.05 31.26
CA SER A 128 -8.20 -8.95 32.31
C SER A 128 -9.63 -9.44 32.06
N GLY A 129 -10.07 -10.48 32.78
CA GLY A 129 -11.47 -10.94 32.72
C GLY A 129 -12.48 -9.81 32.99
N GLN A 130 -12.18 -8.93 33.95
CA GLN A 130 -12.97 -7.74 34.29
C GLN A 130 -12.74 -6.55 33.34
N LYS A 131 -11.80 -6.65 32.40
CA LYS A 131 -11.44 -5.60 31.42
C LYS A 131 -11.09 -4.26 32.08
N ASN A 132 -10.40 -4.29 33.23
CA ASN A 132 -9.97 -3.14 34.01
C ASN A 132 -8.45 -3.00 34.12
N VAL A 133 -7.69 -3.98 33.63
CA VAL A 133 -6.23 -3.99 33.65
C VAL A 133 -5.71 -4.63 32.35
N PHE A 134 -4.57 -4.17 31.86
CA PHE A 134 -3.81 -4.84 30.81
C PHE A 134 -2.94 -5.93 31.46
N THR A 135 -3.32 -7.21 31.31
CA THR A 135 -2.59 -8.34 31.89
C THR A 135 -1.31 -8.66 31.13
N SER A 136 -1.26 -8.33 29.83
CA SER A 136 -0.04 -8.37 29.04
C SER A 136 -0.04 -7.31 27.94
N ALA A 137 1.16 -6.92 27.50
CA ALA A 137 1.38 -5.98 26.42
C ALA A 137 2.57 -6.43 25.57
N GLN A 138 2.30 -7.05 24.42
CA GLN A 138 3.32 -7.29 23.41
C GLN A 138 3.41 -6.06 22.50
N SER A 139 4.61 -5.71 22.03
CA SER A 139 4.78 -4.54 21.16
C SER A 139 5.80 -4.77 20.07
N VAL A 140 5.58 -4.09 18.94
CA VAL A 140 6.57 -3.88 17.89
C VAL A 140 6.68 -2.39 17.59
N GLY A 141 7.77 -2.01 16.93
CA GLY A 141 8.04 -0.62 16.61
C GLY A 141 9.04 0.01 17.56
N ARG A 142 9.92 0.81 16.95
CA ARG A 142 10.72 1.84 17.60
C ARG A 142 10.75 3.05 16.69
N CYS A 143 11.17 4.17 17.25
CA CYS A 143 11.16 5.45 16.56
C CYS A 143 11.87 5.44 15.20
N CYS A 144 11.57 6.55 14.54
CA CYS A 144 12.36 7.23 13.54
C CYS A 144 12.15 6.68 12.12
N SER A 145 12.96 7.13 11.17
CA SER A 145 12.85 6.76 9.76
C SER A 145 13.74 5.55 9.43
N GLY A 146 13.44 4.90 8.32
CA GLY A 146 14.22 3.76 7.82
C GLY A 146 13.34 2.60 7.40
N SER A 147 13.93 1.67 6.66
CA SER A 147 13.27 0.42 6.27
C SER A 147 13.09 -0.49 7.47
N SER A 148 11.94 -1.15 7.54
CA SER A 148 11.71 -2.19 8.54
C SER A 148 12.12 -3.57 8.06
N SER A 149 12.49 -4.43 8.99
CA SER A 149 12.70 -5.86 8.80
C SER A 149 11.99 -6.65 9.89
N SER A 150 12.02 -7.98 9.78
CA SER A 150 11.45 -8.88 10.80
C SER A 150 12.10 -8.76 12.17
N SER A 151 13.39 -8.42 12.23
CA SER A 151 14.14 -8.20 13.47
C SER A 151 14.18 -6.74 13.92
N ASN A 152 13.78 -5.80 13.07
CA ASN A 152 13.87 -4.38 13.34
C ASN A 152 12.70 -3.62 12.70
N VAL A 153 11.59 -3.52 13.43
CA VAL A 153 10.40 -2.78 13.00
C VAL A 153 10.55 -1.31 13.37
N ILE A 154 10.57 -0.44 12.35
CA ILE A 154 10.63 1.00 12.51
C ILE A 154 9.23 1.57 12.31
N MET A 155 8.77 2.42 13.23
CA MET A 155 7.49 3.12 13.17
C MET A 155 7.73 4.56 13.59
N TYR A 156 7.18 5.53 12.85
CA TYR A 156 7.28 6.93 13.26
C TYR A 156 5.90 7.55 13.34
N TYR A 157 5.47 7.76 14.59
CA TYR A 157 4.16 8.28 14.95
C TYR A 157 3.00 7.46 14.35
N PRO A 158 2.82 6.21 14.80
CA PRO A 158 1.75 5.34 14.29
C PRO A 158 0.37 5.86 14.68
N SER A 159 -0.54 5.94 13.70
CA SER A 159 -1.83 6.63 13.83
C SER A 159 -3.05 5.78 13.51
N GLY A 160 -2.92 4.73 12.70
CA GLY A 160 -4.05 3.89 12.31
C GLY A 160 -3.75 2.41 12.45
N VAL A 161 -4.81 1.63 12.74
CA VAL A 161 -4.79 0.16 12.78
C VAL A 161 -6.02 -0.37 12.05
N ALA A 162 -5.81 -1.41 11.26
CA ALA A 162 -6.85 -2.24 10.70
C ALA A 162 -6.52 -3.71 10.96
N VAL A 163 -7.54 -4.55 11.05
CA VAL A 163 -7.39 -6.00 11.09
C VAL A 163 -8.04 -6.54 9.82
N ASP A 164 -7.25 -7.23 9.00
CA ASP A 164 -7.69 -7.94 7.82
C ASP A 164 -7.96 -9.39 8.22
N THR A 165 -9.24 -9.68 8.42
CA THR A 165 -9.75 -10.98 8.88
C THR A 165 -9.63 -12.07 7.81
N ALA A 166 -9.61 -11.71 6.53
CA ALA A 166 -9.48 -12.68 5.44
C ALA A 166 -8.07 -13.28 5.39
N ASN A 167 -7.07 -12.50 5.78
CA ASN A 167 -5.66 -12.90 5.74
C ASN A 167 -5.01 -13.02 7.13
N ASN A 168 -5.81 -12.95 8.21
CA ASN A 168 -5.35 -13.02 9.61
C ASN A 168 -4.16 -12.09 9.90
N ARG A 169 -4.26 -10.82 9.51
CA ARG A 169 -3.17 -9.84 9.66
C ARG A 169 -3.63 -8.52 10.26
N VAL A 170 -2.74 -7.91 11.04
CA VAL A 170 -2.89 -6.55 11.57
C VAL A 170 -2.08 -5.62 10.67
N ILE A 171 -2.71 -4.52 10.24
CA ILE A 171 -2.06 -3.49 9.44
C ILE A 171 -2.00 -2.22 10.27
N ALA A 172 -0.79 -1.73 10.54
CA ALA A 172 -0.57 -0.44 11.17
C ALA A 172 -0.03 0.56 10.16
N VAL A 173 -0.46 1.81 10.28
CA VAL A 173 0.04 2.92 9.46
C VAL A 173 0.75 3.95 10.32
N SER A 174 1.86 4.45 9.80
CA SER A 174 2.70 5.45 10.46
C SER A 174 2.63 6.79 9.75
N TYR A 175 2.25 7.84 10.50
CA TYR A 175 2.00 9.17 9.97
C TYR A 175 3.28 9.80 9.39
N TYR A 176 4.36 9.86 10.17
CA TYR A 176 5.62 10.47 9.73
C TYR A 176 6.54 9.52 8.96
N LYS A 177 6.39 8.21 9.17
CA LYS A 177 7.14 7.23 8.37
C LYS A 177 6.55 7.10 6.97
N HIS A 178 5.28 7.46 6.76
CA HIS A 178 4.58 7.27 5.49
C HIS A 178 4.60 5.81 5.01
N SER A 179 4.40 4.86 5.95
CA SER A 179 4.31 3.43 5.64
C SER A 179 3.07 2.78 6.21
N ALA A 180 2.61 1.75 5.52
CA ALA A 180 1.74 0.71 6.04
C ALA A 180 2.58 -0.54 6.29
N GLN A 181 2.41 -1.18 7.44
CA GLN A 181 3.13 -2.37 7.84
C GLN A 181 2.14 -3.45 8.25
N ALA A 182 2.29 -4.62 7.66
CA ALA A 182 1.47 -5.79 7.93
C ALA A 182 2.21 -6.74 8.89
N PHE A 183 1.46 -7.24 9.86
CA PHE A 183 1.89 -8.19 10.87
C PHE A 183 0.90 -9.34 10.96
N ASP A 184 1.32 -10.52 11.41
CA ASP A 184 0.36 -11.54 11.86
C ASP A 184 -0.37 -11.09 13.16
N LEU A 185 -1.33 -11.89 13.63
CA LEU A 185 -2.09 -11.61 14.86
C LEU A 185 -1.25 -11.65 16.15
N ASN A 186 0.00 -12.12 16.09
CA ASN A 186 0.99 -12.12 17.16
C ASN A 186 2.09 -11.07 16.91
N LEU A 187 1.83 -10.07 16.07
CA LEU A 187 2.76 -9.00 15.73
C LEU A 187 4.07 -9.46 15.04
N GLY A 188 4.12 -10.66 14.45
CA GLY A 188 5.20 -11.08 13.57
C GLY A 188 5.18 -10.26 12.29
N PHE A 189 6.28 -9.56 11.96
CA PHE A 189 6.35 -8.69 10.78
C PHE A 189 6.28 -9.51 9.49
N LEU A 190 5.35 -9.12 8.60
CA LEU A 190 5.14 -9.78 7.32
C LEU A 190 5.68 -8.94 6.17
N LYS A 191 5.32 -7.66 6.13
CA LYS A 191 5.65 -6.77 5.01
C LYS A 191 5.51 -5.31 5.38
N GLU A 192 6.30 -4.47 4.72
CA GLU A 192 6.16 -3.02 4.71
C GLU A 192 5.87 -2.51 3.30
N ILE A 193 4.99 -1.52 3.20
CA ILE A 193 4.72 -0.75 1.99
C ILE A 193 4.96 0.72 2.32
N GLY A 194 5.83 1.37 1.54
CA GLY A 194 6.25 2.75 1.77
C GLY A 194 7.25 2.88 2.93
N GLY A 195 7.52 4.13 3.31
CA GLY A 195 8.34 4.52 4.46
C GLY A 195 9.80 4.10 4.55
N SER A 196 10.37 3.55 3.50
CA SER A 196 11.76 3.84 3.15
C SER A 196 11.77 5.09 2.27
N ALA A 197 12.83 5.89 2.31
CA ALA A 197 13.07 6.99 1.37
C ALA A 197 13.38 6.48 -0.06
N GLY A 198 12.84 5.32 -0.44
CA GLY A 198 12.92 4.80 -1.79
C GLY A 198 12.15 5.73 -2.74
N THR A 199 12.75 6.04 -3.87
CA THR A 199 12.06 6.80 -4.91
C THR A 199 11.09 5.88 -5.66
N ARG A 200 10.18 6.43 -6.48
CA ARG A 200 9.42 5.59 -7.43
C ARG A 200 10.33 4.73 -8.31
N MET A 201 11.55 5.22 -8.59
CA MET A 201 12.58 4.48 -9.31
C MET A 201 13.05 3.24 -8.52
N THR A 202 13.21 3.34 -7.19
CA THR A 202 13.52 2.20 -6.33
C THR A 202 12.43 1.12 -6.46
N GLY A 203 11.15 1.51 -6.39
CA GLY A 203 10.04 0.57 -6.58
C GLY A 203 10.03 -0.07 -7.98
N ALA A 204 10.34 0.71 -9.03
CA ALA A 204 10.47 0.19 -10.39
C ALA A 204 11.64 -0.82 -10.50
N HIS A 205 12.77 -0.55 -9.85
CA HIS A 205 13.90 -1.49 -9.80
C HIS A 205 13.52 -2.80 -9.13
N GLU A 206 12.84 -2.73 -7.98
CA GLU A 206 12.36 -3.91 -7.25
C GLU A 206 11.37 -4.73 -8.09
N ALA A 207 10.41 -4.07 -8.75
CA ALA A 207 9.44 -4.73 -9.62
C ALA A 207 10.11 -5.43 -10.81
N ILE A 208 11.06 -4.76 -11.47
CA ILE A 208 11.81 -5.37 -12.58
C ILE A 208 12.65 -6.53 -12.08
N LYS A 209 13.33 -6.40 -10.94
CA LYS A 209 14.10 -7.49 -10.32
C LYS A 209 13.23 -8.71 -10.07
N ALA A 210 12.07 -8.54 -9.43
CA ALA A 210 11.15 -9.64 -9.14
C ALA A 210 10.79 -10.45 -10.41
N ILE A 211 10.58 -9.76 -11.54
CA ILE A 211 10.29 -10.40 -12.83
C ILE A 211 11.52 -11.15 -13.37
N VAL A 212 12.69 -10.52 -13.39
CA VAL A 212 13.89 -11.11 -14.00
C VAL A 212 14.61 -12.12 -13.10
N THR A 213 14.14 -12.32 -11.87
CA THR A 213 14.61 -13.37 -10.96
C THR A 213 13.58 -14.49 -10.75
N ASP A 214 12.38 -14.39 -11.32
CA ASP A 214 11.37 -15.44 -11.24
C ASP A 214 11.78 -16.62 -12.12
N SER A 215 11.99 -17.79 -11.51
CA SER A 215 12.43 -19.00 -12.22
C SER A 215 11.40 -19.52 -13.23
N SER A 216 10.10 -19.32 -12.96
CA SER A 216 9.03 -19.74 -13.86
C SER A 216 9.03 -18.92 -15.15
N LEU A 217 9.43 -17.64 -15.08
CA LEU A 217 9.56 -16.78 -16.25
C LEU A 217 10.91 -16.97 -16.94
N THR A 218 12.00 -16.97 -16.17
CA THR A 218 13.37 -17.03 -16.73
C THR A 218 13.72 -18.37 -17.38
N ALA A 219 12.95 -19.43 -17.13
CA ALA A 219 13.08 -20.71 -17.83
C ALA A 219 12.64 -20.66 -19.30
N GLY A 220 11.71 -19.76 -19.67
CA GLY A 220 11.09 -19.76 -21.00
C GLY A 220 11.06 -18.43 -21.73
N VAL A 221 11.47 -17.33 -21.08
CA VAL A 221 11.36 -15.98 -21.65
C VAL A 221 12.75 -15.38 -21.93
N ASN A 222 12.91 -14.84 -23.14
CA ASN A 222 14.05 -13.99 -23.50
C ASN A 222 13.77 -12.55 -23.08
N PHE A 223 14.57 -12.01 -22.18
CA PHE A 223 14.35 -10.67 -21.64
C PHE A 223 15.20 -9.61 -22.33
N GLY A 224 14.58 -8.50 -22.72
CA GLY A 224 15.25 -7.26 -23.13
C GLY A 224 14.89 -6.13 -22.17
N PHE A 225 15.64 -5.05 -22.19
CA PHE A 225 15.41 -3.91 -21.30
C PHE A 225 15.76 -2.59 -21.96
N ALA A 226 14.83 -1.64 -21.84
CA ALA A 226 15.04 -0.24 -22.15
C ALA A 226 14.59 0.62 -20.97
N TYR A 227 15.25 1.75 -20.78
CA TYR A 227 14.73 2.83 -19.94
C TYR A 227 14.28 4.00 -20.81
N TRP A 228 13.38 4.79 -20.27
CA TRP A 228 12.69 5.84 -21.00
C TRP A 228 12.39 7.06 -20.12
N ALA A 229 12.34 8.22 -20.76
CA ALA A 229 11.96 9.52 -20.22
C ALA A 229 11.61 10.47 -21.37
N SER A 230 11.42 11.75 -21.08
CA SER A 230 11.29 12.81 -22.08
C SER A 230 12.55 12.98 -22.93
N GLY A 231 12.38 13.54 -24.13
CA GLY A 231 13.48 13.90 -25.02
C GLY A 231 13.69 12.91 -26.18
N SER A 232 14.87 13.00 -26.81
CA SER A 232 15.18 12.17 -27.98
C SER A 232 15.16 10.69 -27.64
N SER A 233 14.48 9.91 -28.46
CA SER A 233 14.17 8.50 -28.22
C SER A 233 14.17 7.70 -29.53
N GLY A 234 14.31 6.38 -29.40
CA GLY A 234 14.22 5.44 -30.51
C GLY A 234 15.33 4.40 -30.53
N PHE A 235 15.37 3.63 -31.61
CA PHE A 235 16.33 2.59 -31.88
C PHE A 235 16.59 2.51 -33.39
N LYS A 236 17.85 2.48 -33.81
CA LYS A 236 18.26 2.32 -35.22
C LYS A 236 19.26 1.19 -35.39
N SER A 237 20.22 1.07 -34.47
CA SER A 237 21.23 0.02 -34.54
C SER A 237 21.77 -0.40 -33.17
N TRP A 238 22.53 -1.49 -33.18
CA TRP A 238 23.22 -2.05 -32.03
C TRP A 238 24.67 -2.36 -32.38
N SER A 239 25.60 -2.07 -31.48
CA SER A 239 27.01 -2.48 -31.59
C SER A 239 27.44 -3.31 -30.38
N GLY A 240 28.32 -4.28 -30.62
CA GLY A 240 28.85 -5.17 -29.57
C GLY A 240 27.93 -6.35 -29.23
N ASN A 241 28.20 -6.99 -28.09
CA ASN A 241 27.48 -8.18 -27.62
C ASN A 241 25.98 -7.88 -27.40
N ILE A 242 25.12 -8.87 -27.62
CA ILE A 242 23.66 -8.71 -27.56
C ILE A 242 23.14 -8.20 -26.20
N THR A 243 23.79 -8.55 -25.08
CA THR A 243 23.34 -8.14 -23.74
C THR A 243 24.14 -6.98 -23.13
N THR A 244 25.38 -6.76 -23.57
CA THR A 244 26.29 -5.74 -22.98
C THR A 244 26.69 -4.63 -23.95
N GLY A 245 26.28 -4.73 -25.21
CA GLY A 245 26.52 -3.73 -26.25
C GLY A 245 25.75 -2.42 -26.06
N LYS A 246 25.72 -1.60 -27.12
CA LYS A 246 25.17 -0.23 -27.10
C LYS A 246 24.20 0.00 -28.24
N ALA A 247 23.00 0.48 -27.92
CA ALA A 247 22.04 0.96 -28.91
C ALA A 247 22.43 2.34 -29.46
N LYS A 248 21.99 2.63 -30.69
CA LYS A 248 21.98 3.98 -31.29
C LYS A 248 20.55 4.32 -31.74
N PRO A 249 19.94 5.42 -31.28
CA PRO A 249 20.40 6.29 -30.19
C PRO A 249 20.36 5.59 -28.82
N CYS A 250 21.15 6.10 -27.88
CA CYS A 250 21.14 5.73 -26.46
C CYS A 250 21.66 6.91 -25.65
N THR A 251 20.79 7.55 -24.87
CA THR A 251 21.10 8.74 -24.05
C THR A 251 20.87 8.43 -22.58
N SER A 252 21.11 9.40 -21.69
CA SER A 252 20.76 9.27 -20.26
C SER A 252 19.25 9.19 -20.02
N GLN A 253 18.42 9.72 -20.93
CA GLN A 253 16.96 9.70 -20.84
C GLN A 253 16.35 8.44 -21.45
N ASN A 254 16.85 8.01 -22.60
CA ASN A 254 16.22 6.97 -23.41
C ASN A 254 17.26 6.02 -24.01
N CYS A 255 17.16 4.72 -23.72
CA CYS A 255 18.07 3.74 -24.30
C CYS A 255 17.52 2.32 -24.21
N LEU A 256 17.59 1.57 -25.32
CA LEU A 256 17.59 0.11 -25.28
C LEU A 256 18.95 -0.34 -24.72
N LYS A 257 18.96 -0.89 -23.51
CA LYS A 257 20.19 -1.21 -22.76
C LYS A 257 20.56 -2.69 -22.83
N VAL A 258 19.58 -3.56 -23.08
CA VAL A 258 19.76 -5.01 -23.25
C VAL A 258 18.81 -5.46 -24.36
N ARG A 259 19.32 -6.12 -25.41
CA ARG A 259 18.46 -6.78 -26.41
C ARG A 259 17.89 -8.08 -25.84
N ALA A 260 16.69 -8.46 -26.30
CA ALA A 260 16.04 -9.67 -25.81
C ALA A 260 16.89 -10.92 -26.10
N HIS A 261 17.24 -11.64 -25.04
CA HIS A 261 18.12 -12.81 -25.09
C HIS A 261 17.93 -13.70 -23.85
N LYS A 262 18.33 -14.97 -23.93
CA LYS A 262 18.24 -15.93 -22.81
C LYS A 262 19.01 -15.49 -21.56
N GLN A 263 20.14 -14.79 -21.77
CA GLN A 263 20.94 -14.22 -20.68
C GLN A 263 20.47 -12.82 -20.26
N GLY A 264 19.43 -12.29 -20.89
CA GLY A 264 18.94 -10.93 -20.66
C GLY A 264 18.48 -10.71 -19.23
N ALA A 265 17.79 -11.68 -18.64
CA ALA A 265 17.31 -11.61 -17.26
C ALA A 265 18.45 -11.39 -16.26
N SER A 266 19.48 -12.25 -16.34
CA SER A 266 20.69 -12.15 -15.52
C SER A 266 21.37 -10.78 -15.71
N ARG A 267 21.49 -10.31 -16.95
CA ARG A 267 22.10 -9.01 -17.22
C ARG A 267 21.29 -7.85 -16.65
N ILE A 268 19.97 -7.87 -16.79
CA ILE A 268 19.09 -6.82 -16.26
C ILE A 268 19.20 -6.76 -14.74
N ASN A 269 19.20 -7.92 -14.06
CA ASN A 269 19.36 -7.98 -12.61
C ASN A 269 20.66 -7.31 -12.12
N GLN A 270 21.75 -7.45 -12.89
CA GLN A 270 23.04 -6.81 -12.58
C GLN A 270 23.03 -5.28 -12.72
N ILE A 271 22.29 -4.75 -13.69
CA ILE A 271 22.39 -3.32 -14.06
C ILE A 271 21.24 -2.47 -13.56
N ILE A 272 20.09 -3.06 -13.21
CA ILE A 272 18.85 -2.31 -13.04
C ILE A 272 18.94 -1.24 -11.96
N THR A 273 19.66 -1.50 -10.86
CA THR A 273 19.82 -0.52 -9.76
C THR A 273 20.66 0.69 -10.13
N SER A 274 21.46 0.64 -11.20
CA SER A 274 22.23 1.79 -11.67
C SER A 274 21.47 2.64 -12.67
N VAL A 275 20.23 2.27 -13.02
CA VAL A 275 19.44 2.96 -14.04
C VAL A 275 18.59 4.04 -13.39
N ASN A 276 18.83 5.30 -13.76
CA ASN A 276 18.06 6.43 -13.27
C ASN A 276 17.83 7.44 -14.41
N PRO A 277 16.90 7.17 -15.33
CA PRO A 277 16.60 8.10 -16.41
C PRO A 277 16.06 9.41 -15.83
N GLY A 278 16.68 10.53 -16.19
CA GLY A 278 16.22 11.86 -15.80
C GLY A 278 15.30 12.49 -16.86
N GLY A 279 14.37 13.33 -16.42
CA GLY A 279 13.45 14.07 -17.30
C GLY A 279 11.99 13.84 -16.95
N GLY A 280 11.09 14.35 -17.80
CA GLY A 280 9.66 14.09 -17.71
C GLY A 280 9.27 12.72 -18.28
N THR A 281 7.97 12.44 -18.31
CA THR A 281 7.45 11.12 -18.69
C THR A 281 6.76 11.15 -20.07
N ASP A 282 7.44 10.67 -21.12
CA ASP A 282 6.94 10.64 -22.50
C ASP A 282 6.52 9.25 -22.94
N ALA A 283 5.22 9.04 -23.16
CA ALA A 283 4.76 7.72 -23.61
C ALA A 283 5.31 7.33 -24.99
N MET A 284 5.55 8.32 -25.86
CA MET A 284 6.04 8.04 -27.19
C MET A 284 7.48 7.53 -27.18
N ALA A 285 8.26 7.84 -26.12
CA ALA A 285 9.65 7.43 -26.06
C ALA A 285 9.80 5.90 -25.96
N TRP A 286 9.12 5.26 -25.02
CA TRP A 286 9.14 3.80 -24.90
C TRP A 286 8.44 3.13 -26.09
N ALA A 287 7.34 3.70 -26.59
CA ALA A 287 6.59 3.14 -27.72
C ALA A 287 7.43 3.15 -29.00
N ARG A 288 8.18 4.24 -29.24
CA ARG A 288 9.10 4.36 -30.39
C ARG A 288 10.27 3.39 -30.29
N ILE A 289 10.89 3.26 -29.12
CA ILE A 289 11.97 2.26 -28.91
C ILE A 289 11.44 0.85 -29.20
N ALA A 290 10.29 0.49 -28.63
CA ALA A 290 9.68 -0.82 -28.82
C ALA A 290 9.38 -1.07 -30.31
N SER A 291 8.67 -0.15 -30.95
CA SER A 291 8.31 -0.28 -32.37
C SER A 291 9.54 -0.43 -33.26
N GLN A 292 10.53 0.46 -33.12
CA GLN A 292 11.72 0.40 -33.97
C GLN A 292 12.60 -0.82 -33.69
N TYR A 293 12.62 -1.32 -32.45
CA TYR A 293 13.35 -2.54 -32.10
C TYR A 293 12.68 -3.80 -32.64
N TYR A 294 11.39 -3.99 -32.36
CA TYR A 294 10.63 -5.16 -32.83
C TYR A 294 10.47 -5.22 -34.35
N LEU A 295 10.43 -4.06 -35.02
CA LEU A 295 10.30 -3.98 -36.48
C LEU A 295 11.65 -3.88 -37.20
N SER A 296 12.76 -4.00 -36.48
CA SER A 296 14.09 -3.95 -37.09
C SER A 296 14.36 -5.22 -37.90
N ASN A 297 14.63 -5.06 -39.21
CA ASN A 297 15.01 -6.18 -40.08
C ASN A 297 16.28 -6.93 -39.63
N LYS A 298 17.15 -6.29 -38.83
CA LYS A 298 18.43 -6.87 -38.40
C LYS A 298 18.46 -7.24 -36.93
N TYR A 299 17.77 -6.48 -36.08
CA TYR A 299 17.92 -6.60 -34.63
C TYR A 299 16.69 -7.12 -33.90
N SER A 300 15.56 -7.27 -34.61
CA SER A 300 14.31 -7.74 -34.01
C SER A 300 14.51 -9.06 -33.24
N PRO A 301 13.87 -9.21 -32.08
CA PRO A 301 13.86 -10.46 -31.34
C PRO A 301 12.79 -11.45 -31.86
N ILE A 302 12.02 -11.09 -32.89
CA ILE A 302 11.04 -11.98 -33.51
C ILE A 302 11.78 -12.98 -34.39
N ASP A 303 11.64 -14.26 -34.07
CA ASP A 303 12.04 -15.36 -34.93
C ASP A 303 10.86 -15.73 -35.84
N LYS A 304 11.04 -15.50 -37.15
CA LYS A 304 10.00 -15.79 -38.14
C LYS A 304 9.79 -17.28 -38.37
N ASN A 305 10.66 -18.13 -37.84
CA ASN A 305 10.56 -19.58 -37.95
C ASN A 305 9.86 -20.22 -36.74
N LEU A 306 9.42 -19.43 -35.75
CA LEU A 306 8.75 -19.90 -34.54
C LEU A 306 7.32 -19.39 -34.46
N ASP A 307 6.35 -20.19 -34.92
CA ASP A 307 4.93 -19.85 -34.90
C ASP A 307 4.36 -19.69 -33.48
N CYS A 308 4.99 -20.31 -32.48
CA CYS A 308 4.56 -20.26 -31.09
C CYS A 308 5.16 -19.08 -30.29
N GLN A 309 5.99 -18.23 -30.91
CA GLN A 309 6.61 -17.12 -30.20
C GLN A 309 5.57 -16.05 -29.85
N ASN A 310 5.34 -15.86 -28.56
CA ASN A 310 4.61 -14.71 -28.05
C ASN A 310 5.57 -13.57 -27.70
N SER A 311 5.19 -12.34 -28.02
CA SER A 311 6.01 -11.14 -27.79
C SER A 311 5.24 -10.05 -27.08
N TYR A 312 5.93 -9.39 -26.14
CA TYR A 312 5.32 -8.48 -25.19
C TYR A 312 6.16 -7.22 -24.96
N VAL A 313 5.48 -6.10 -24.73
CA VAL A 313 6.06 -4.86 -24.22
C VAL A 313 5.47 -4.62 -22.83
N LEU A 314 6.30 -4.76 -21.80
CA LEU A 314 5.93 -4.40 -20.43
C LEU A 314 6.47 -3.01 -20.11
N VAL A 315 5.58 -2.06 -19.86
CA VAL A 315 5.93 -0.67 -19.55
C VAL A 315 5.70 -0.45 -18.05
N ILE A 316 6.78 -0.16 -17.33
CA ILE A 316 6.70 0.23 -15.92
C ILE A 316 7.01 1.72 -15.85
N GLY A 317 6.09 2.49 -15.26
CA GLY A 317 6.18 3.93 -15.13
C GLY A 317 5.49 4.44 -13.87
N ASP A 318 5.53 5.75 -13.63
CA ASP A 318 5.01 6.37 -12.41
C ASP A 318 3.51 6.71 -12.45
N GLY A 319 2.85 6.41 -13.57
CA GLY A 319 1.40 6.51 -13.75
C GLY A 319 0.91 7.75 -14.52
N VAL A 320 1.80 8.69 -14.87
CA VAL A 320 1.44 9.90 -15.61
C VAL A 320 2.43 10.12 -16.75
N TRP A 321 1.95 10.45 -17.95
CA TRP A 321 2.80 10.76 -19.10
C TRP A 321 2.12 11.71 -20.08
N TYR A 322 2.93 12.31 -20.95
CA TYR A 322 2.43 13.01 -22.15
C TYR A 322 2.52 12.11 -23.40
N ASN A 323 2.00 12.59 -24.54
CA ASN A 323 1.93 11.85 -25.82
C ASN A 323 1.23 10.49 -25.77
N HIS A 324 0.25 10.32 -24.87
CA HIS A 324 -0.48 9.07 -24.72
C HIS A 324 -1.09 8.57 -26.04
N SER A 325 -1.80 9.43 -26.77
CA SER A 325 -2.50 9.06 -28.01
C SER A 325 -1.56 8.56 -29.10
N SER A 326 -0.39 9.21 -29.25
CA SER A 326 0.64 8.79 -30.21
C SER A 326 1.25 7.43 -29.85
N ALA A 327 1.54 7.23 -28.56
CA ALA A 327 2.04 5.95 -28.05
C ALA A 327 1.00 4.84 -28.23
N LYS A 328 -0.27 5.13 -27.93
CA LYS A 328 -1.42 4.23 -28.13
C LYS A 328 -1.54 3.79 -29.58
N GLY A 329 -1.51 4.74 -30.53
CA GLY A 329 -1.54 4.41 -31.96
C GLY A 329 -0.37 3.51 -32.39
N THR A 330 0.82 3.75 -31.85
CA THR A 330 2.01 2.93 -32.11
C THR A 330 1.85 1.50 -31.60
N VAL A 331 1.40 1.31 -30.36
CA VAL A 331 1.23 -0.05 -29.80
C VAL A 331 0.01 -0.78 -30.35
N GLN A 332 -1.04 -0.06 -30.75
CA GLN A 332 -2.17 -0.65 -31.49
C GLN A 332 -1.71 -1.20 -32.85
N ASN A 333 -0.79 -0.51 -33.53
CA ASN A 333 -0.19 -1.03 -34.75
C ASN A 333 0.62 -2.31 -34.48
N LEU A 334 1.48 -2.29 -33.43
CA LEU A 334 2.24 -3.47 -33.00
C LEU A 334 1.33 -4.66 -32.66
N LEU A 335 0.21 -4.42 -31.97
CA LEU A 335 -0.76 -5.46 -31.65
C LEU A 335 -1.47 -5.98 -32.90
N ASN A 336 -2.06 -5.09 -33.70
CA ASN A 336 -2.94 -5.49 -34.78
C ASN A 336 -2.18 -6.16 -35.93
N LYS A 337 -1.02 -5.60 -36.30
CA LYS A 337 -0.23 -6.04 -37.44
C LYS A 337 0.84 -7.08 -37.09
N HIS A 338 1.35 -7.06 -35.85
CA HIS A 338 2.48 -7.90 -35.46
C HIS A 338 2.19 -8.79 -34.23
N LYS A 339 0.97 -8.74 -33.69
CA LYS A 339 0.53 -9.54 -32.52
C LYS A 339 1.36 -9.32 -31.26
N ILE A 340 2.08 -8.19 -31.17
CA ILE A 340 2.88 -7.83 -30.00
C ILE A 340 1.97 -7.11 -28.99
N LYS A 341 1.81 -7.69 -27.81
CA LYS A 341 0.90 -7.15 -26.77
C LYS A 341 1.65 -6.17 -25.87
N THR A 342 0.99 -5.10 -25.46
CA THR A 342 1.56 -4.12 -24.52
C THR A 342 0.80 -4.14 -23.20
N PHE A 343 1.51 -4.20 -22.09
CA PHE A 343 0.98 -4.07 -20.74
C PHE A 343 1.65 -2.89 -20.05
N THR A 344 0.85 -2.03 -19.43
CA THR A 344 1.34 -0.86 -18.68
C THR A 344 1.06 -1.05 -17.20
N VAL A 345 2.10 -0.92 -16.37
CA VAL A 345 2.04 -1.00 -14.92
C VAL A 345 2.45 0.36 -14.35
N ALA A 346 1.52 1.01 -13.65
CA ALA A 346 1.76 2.28 -12.99
C ALA A 346 2.15 2.04 -11.51
N TYR A 347 3.27 2.61 -11.09
CA TYR A 347 3.76 2.63 -9.71
C TYR A 347 3.64 4.05 -9.15
N GLY A 348 2.44 4.43 -8.71
CA GLY A 348 2.15 5.79 -8.24
C GLY A 348 0.66 6.10 -8.12
N GLY A 349 0.33 7.20 -7.42
CA GLY A 349 -1.05 7.62 -7.14
C GLY A 349 -1.81 8.06 -8.40
N GLY A 350 -2.46 7.09 -9.04
CA GLY A 350 -3.50 7.31 -10.04
C GLY A 350 -2.99 7.41 -11.48
N ILE A 351 -3.49 6.51 -12.33
CA ILE A 351 -3.73 6.82 -13.74
C ILE A 351 -4.73 7.97 -13.71
N GLY A 352 -4.28 9.19 -14.02
CA GLY A 352 -5.17 10.34 -14.10
C GLY A 352 -6.33 10.02 -15.04
N SER A 353 -7.56 10.14 -14.54
CA SER A 353 -8.79 9.94 -15.31
C SER A 353 -9.00 11.10 -16.29
N SER A 354 -8.12 11.21 -17.27
CA SER A 354 -8.31 12.01 -18.48
C SER A 354 -7.84 11.15 -19.66
N CYS A 355 -8.67 10.17 -19.99
CA CYS A 355 -8.71 9.57 -21.32
C CYS A 355 -9.61 10.40 -22.21
#